data_AF-A0AAD1D2E6-F1
#
_entry.id   AF-A0AAD1D2E6-F1
#
_cell.length_a   1.000
_cell.length_b   1.000
_cell.length_c   1.000
_cell.angle_alpha   90.00
_cell.angle_beta   90.00
_cell.angle_gamma   90.00
#
_symmetry.space_group_name_H-M   'P 1'
#
loop_
_entity.id
_entity.type
_entity.pdbx_description
1 polymer ?
#
loop_
_entity_poly.entity_id
_entity_poly.type
_entity_poly.pdbx_seq_one_letter_code
_entity_poly.pdbx_strand_id
1 'polypeptide(L)'
;MTYVDGFVLAVPTADKRKFIDHARRGDSAFMDLGALRILECWGDDVPDGKLTDFRRAVQAKEDETVVFSWIEWPDKATRDAAYAQMDTLMKTDDRMNPEKNPMPFDGKRMIFGGFAPIMALETPATNKPGDYIWYELLTSDVPAAQTFYAGVLGWNFVDSGQSDMDYRIINAGANSVGGLMEITKEMADHGATPTWLGYIAVDDVDATAARLAAQGGRTLMPAMDVPMVGRIAMVADPQGAPFYIMKAQGTGKSLAFADDVPRVGHCAWNELQTSNPAAAWAFYGDLFAWKQDGELDMGPMGKYQFIRHGTVIGAIMPGSAEMGPPRWNQYFRVGDIDAAKAAVEDGGGRIVSGPDEIPGGEFSMNCIDPQGAPFGLVGGRR
;
A
#
# COMPACT_ATOMS: atom_id res chain seq x y z
N MET A 1 -6.52 12.96 -16.01
CA MET A 1 -5.08 13.26 -16.14
C MET A 1 -4.75 14.26 -15.07
N THR A 2 -3.65 14.04 -14.35
CA THR A 2 -3.14 14.91 -13.28
C THR A 2 -3.15 16.38 -13.72
N TYR A 3 -3.42 17.30 -12.81
CA TYR A 3 -3.40 18.73 -13.07
C TYR A 3 -2.55 19.44 -12.01
N VAL A 4 -1.81 20.47 -12.40
CA VAL A 4 -0.85 21.14 -11.51
C VAL A 4 -1.18 22.62 -11.43
N ASP A 5 -1.30 23.18 -10.24
CA ASP A 5 -1.22 24.62 -10.03
C ASP A 5 0.20 24.96 -9.55
N GLY A 6 0.89 25.85 -10.27
CA GLY A 6 2.26 26.28 -9.95
C GLY A 6 2.31 27.72 -9.46
N PHE A 7 3.20 28.01 -8.51
CA PHE A 7 3.33 29.29 -7.82
C PHE A 7 4.78 29.76 -7.76
N VAL A 8 4.99 31.07 -7.91
CA VAL A 8 6.25 31.74 -7.57
C VAL A 8 5.93 32.96 -6.72
N LEU A 9 6.60 33.10 -5.60
CA LEU A 9 6.41 34.20 -4.64
C LEU A 9 7.74 34.72 -4.08
N ALA A 10 7.72 35.95 -3.56
CA ALA A 10 8.84 36.57 -2.85
C ALA A 10 8.47 36.75 -1.38
N VAL A 11 9.18 36.06 -0.49
CA VAL A 11 8.98 36.11 0.96
C VAL A 11 10.14 36.83 1.62
N PRO A 12 9.92 37.78 2.56
CA PRO A 12 11.00 38.31 3.38
C PRO A 12 11.80 37.16 4.01
N THR A 13 13.12 37.21 3.87
CA THR A 13 14.00 36.08 4.26
C THR A 13 13.89 35.77 5.75
N ALA A 14 13.71 36.80 6.57
CA ALA A 14 13.47 36.68 8.01
C ALA A 14 12.15 35.94 8.35
N ASP A 15 11.21 35.86 7.41
CA ASP A 15 9.88 35.29 7.61
C ASP A 15 9.76 33.83 7.15
N LYS A 16 10.87 33.14 6.84
CA LYS A 16 10.87 31.71 6.47
C LYS A 16 10.04 30.84 7.42
N ARG A 17 10.15 31.06 8.73
CA ARG A 17 9.38 30.29 9.71
C ARG A 17 7.88 30.61 9.65
N LYS A 18 7.52 31.88 9.48
CA LYS A 18 6.12 32.30 9.33
C LYS A 18 5.51 31.71 8.06
N PHE A 19 6.29 31.67 6.98
CA PHE A 19 5.87 31.02 5.73
C PHE A 19 5.59 29.53 5.92
N ILE A 20 6.49 28.79 6.58
CA ILE A 20 6.26 27.36 6.90
C ILE A 20 4.98 27.18 7.73
N ASP A 21 4.74 28.03 8.73
CA ASP A 21 3.56 27.92 9.58
C ASP A 21 2.26 28.32 8.83
N HIS A 22 2.34 29.28 7.91
CA HIS A 22 1.25 29.67 7.01
C HIS A 22 0.88 28.52 6.06
N ALA A 23 1.87 27.96 5.35
CA ALA A 23 1.72 26.87 4.40
C ALA A 23 1.17 25.61 5.08
N ARG A 24 1.75 25.18 6.21
CA ARG A 24 1.25 24.01 6.97
C ARG A 24 -0.23 24.10 7.32
N ARG A 25 -0.74 25.30 7.59
CA ARG A 25 -2.17 25.53 7.87
C ARG A 25 -2.98 25.55 6.57
N GLY A 26 -2.64 26.44 5.64
CA GLY A 26 -3.39 26.64 4.40
C GLY A 26 -3.41 25.39 3.51
N ASP A 27 -2.25 24.79 3.26
CA ASP A 27 -2.08 23.64 2.37
C ASP A 27 -2.91 22.44 2.83
N SER A 28 -3.08 22.25 4.14
CA SER A 28 -3.91 21.17 4.67
C SER A 28 -5.37 21.26 4.23
N ALA A 29 -5.90 22.46 3.98
CA ALA A 29 -7.26 22.61 3.45
C ALA A 29 -7.36 22.14 1.99
N PHE A 30 -6.31 22.32 1.18
CA PHE A 30 -6.28 21.79 -0.18
C PHE A 30 -6.15 20.27 -0.21
N MET A 31 -5.42 19.68 0.74
CA MET A 31 -5.36 18.22 0.91
C MET A 31 -6.75 17.64 1.21
N ASP A 32 -7.53 18.27 2.10
CA ASP A 32 -8.91 17.86 2.41
C ASP A 32 -9.85 17.92 1.18
N LEU A 33 -9.53 18.78 0.21
CA LEU A 33 -10.29 18.97 -1.03
C LEU A 33 -9.83 18.05 -2.17
N GLY A 34 -8.90 17.13 -1.90
CA GLY A 34 -8.47 16.11 -2.85
C GLY A 34 -7.19 16.43 -3.63
N ALA A 35 -6.37 17.37 -3.17
CA ALA A 35 -4.99 17.48 -3.65
C ALA A 35 -4.19 16.21 -3.32
N LEU A 36 -3.35 15.76 -4.24
CA LEU A 36 -2.48 14.59 -4.07
C LEU A 36 -1.21 14.94 -3.33
N ARG A 37 -0.65 16.12 -3.63
CA ARG A 37 0.64 16.58 -3.10
C ARG A 37 0.74 18.08 -3.18
N ILE A 38 1.35 18.68 -2.18
CA ILE A 38 1.72 20.10 -2.16
C ILE A 38 3.19 20.19 -1.78
N LEU A 39 3.96 20.97 -2.53
CA LEU A 39 5.37 21.19 -2.22
C LEU A 39 5.70 22.68 -2.20
N GLU A 40 6.37 23.09 -1.13
CA GLU A 40 6.83 24.44 -0.90
C GLU A 40 8.36 24.47 -0.88
N CYS A 41 8.98 25.02 -1.93
CA CYS A 41 10.44 25.04 -2.07
C CYS A 41 11.00 26.43 -1.74
N TRP A 42 11.78 26.52 -0.67
CA TRP A 42 12.52 27.73 -0.32
C TRP A 42 13.76 27.88 -1.21
N GLY A 43 13.93 29.05 -1.83
CA GLY A 43 15.09 29.35 -2.67
C GLY A 43 16.40 29.17 -1.91
N ASP A 44 17.29 28.34 -2.47
CA ASP A 44 18.61 28.04 -1.94
C ASP A 44 19.69 28.47 -2.95
N ASP A 45 19.62 27.95 -4.17
CA ASP A 45 20.47 28.33 -5.31
C ASP A 45 19.62 28.90 -6.46
N VAL A 46 19.26 30.19 -6.35
CA VAL A 46 18.44 30.90 -7.34
C VAL A 46 19.30 31.98 -8.02
N PRO A 47 19.85 31.72 -9.21
CA PRO A 47 20.77 32.65 -9.86
C PRO A 47 20.07 33.87 -10.43
N ASP A 48 20.78 35.01 -10.44
CA ASP A 48 20.35 36.20 -11.15
C ASP A 48 20.54 36.04 -12.66
N GLY A 49 19.48 36.27 -13.43
CA GLY A 49 19.51 36.22 -14.88
C GLY A 49 20.09 37.49 -15.52
N LYS A 50 20.07 37.55 -16.86
CA LYS A 50 20.40 38.79 -17.61
C LYS A 50 19.18 39.46 -18.25
N LEU A 51 18.16 38.68 -18.61
CA LEU A 51 16.92 39.14 -19.25
C LEU A 51 15.69 38.84 -18.39
N THR A 52 15.62 37.62 -17.87
CA THR A 52 14.59 37.14 -16.95
C THR A 52 15.23 36.21 -15.91
N ASP A 53 14.60 36.12 -14.75
CA ASP A 53 14.85 35.11 -13.71
C ASP A 53 13.68 35.11 -12.72
N PHE A 54 13.73 34.19 -11.75
CA PHE A 54 12.70 34.09 -10.71
C PHE A 54 12.57 35.36 -9.86
N ARG A 55 13.68 35.99 -9.44
CA ARG A 55 13.65 37.19 -8.60
C ARG A 55 12.98 38.34 -9.34
N ARG A 56 13.31 38.58 -10.61
CA ARG A 56 12.69 39.58 -11.47
C ARG A 56 11.23 39.26 -11.75
N ALA A 57 10.87 38.00 -11.92
CA ALA A 57 9.50 37.58 -12.20
C ALA A 57 8.53 38.00 -11.07
N VAL A 58 8.95 37.85 -9.81
CA VAL A 58 8.17 38.28 -8.64
C VAL A 58 8.61 39.62 -8.05
N GLN A 59 9.43 40.39 -8.77
CA GLN A 59 9.98 41.67 -8.31
C GLN A 59 10.55 41.58 -6.87
N ALA A 60 11.33 40.54 -6.59
CA ALA A 60 11.90 40.28 -5.27
C ALA A 60 12.92 41.36 -4.88
N LYS A 61 12.84 41.83 -3.64
CA LYS A 61 13.80 42.74 -3.02
C LYS A 61 15.03 41.99 -2.52
N GLU A 62 16.12 42.71 -2.24
CA GLU A 62 17.38 42.11 -1.75
C GLU A 62 17.20 41.27 -0.49
N ASP A 63 16.28 41.65 0.40
CA ASP A 63 15.97 40.96 1.65
C ASP A 63 14.92 39.85 1.51
N GLU A 64 14.47 39.54 0.30
CA GLU A 64 13.46 38.52 0.01
C GLU A 64 14.07 37.29 -0.67
N THR A 65 13.53 36.13 -0.30
CA THR A 65 13.84 34.84 -0.92
C THR A 65 12.67 34.39 -1.81
N VAL A 66 13.00 33.86 -2.98
CA VAL A 66 12.01 33.24 -3.87
C VAL A 66 11.51 31.95 -3.23
N VAL A 67 10.20 31.73 -3.29
CA VAL A 67 9.60 30.42 -3.06
C VAL A 67 8.95 29.95 -4.36
N PHE A 68 9.21 28.69 -4.70
CA PHE A 68 8.60 27.99 -5.82
C PHE A 68 7.74 26.85 -5.28
N SER A 69 6.45 26.85 -5.63
CA SER A 69 5.48 25.92 -5.08
C SER A 69 4.62 25.29 -6.15
N TRP A 70 4.03 24.15 -5.84
CA TRP A 70 2.95 23.61 -6.63
C TRP A 70 2.00 22.72 -5.84
N ILE A 71 0.79 22.58 -6.38
CA ILE A 71 -0.25 21.64 -5.93
C ILE A 71 -0.51 20.66 -7.07
N GLU A 72 -0.46 19.36 -6.77
CA GLU A 72 -0.83 18.29 -7.68
C GLU A 72 -2.24 17.80 -7.39
N TRP A 73 -3.06 17.69 -8.42
CA TRP A 73 -4.46 17.26 -8.36
C TRP A 73 -4.66 16.00 -9.20
N PRO A 74 -5.59 15.10 -8.84
CA PRO A 74 -5.88 13.90 -9.63
C PRO A 74 -6.40 14.25 -11.02
N ASP A 75 -7.18 15.32 -11.14
CA ASP A 75 -7.60 15.92 -12.39
C ASP A 75 -8.04 17.38 -12.22
N LYS A 76 -8.30 18.04 -13.36
CA LYS A 76 -8.76 19.44 -13.39
C LYS A 76 -10.16 19.63 -12.78
N ALA A 77 -11.03 18.63 -12.84
CA ALA A 77 -12.39 18.76 -12.32
C ALA A 77 -12.38 18.79 -10.78
N THR A 78 -11.59 17.93 -10.13
CA THR A 78 -11.34 17.98 -8.68
C THR A 78 -10.78 19.34 -8.27
N ARG A 79 -9.76 19.82 -8.99
CA ARG A 79 -9.16 21.14 -8.77
C ARG A 79 -10.20 22.26 -8.90
N ASP A 80 -10.98 22.28 -9.98
CA ASP A 80 -11.99 23.33 -10.20
C ASP A 80 -13.08 23.31 -9.11
N ALA A 81 -13.50 22.12 -8.65
CA ALA A 81 -14.44 21.97 -7.55
C ALA A 81 -13.87 22.48 -6.21
N ALA A 82 -12.57 22.28 -5.96
CA ALA A 82 -11.89 22.82 -4.79
C ALA A 82 -11.86 24.36 -4.84
N TYR A 83 -11.46 24.95 -5.97
CA TYR A 83 -11.40 26.41 -6.12
C TYR A 83 -12.78 27.09 -6.12
N ALA A 84 -13.84 26.41 -6.57
CA ALA A 84 -15.22 26.92 -6.47
C ALA A 84 -15.68 27.14 -5.01
N GLN A 85 -15.03 26.48 -4.05
CA GLN A 85 -15.34 26.62 -2.62
C GLN A 85 -14.51 27.69 -1.92
N MET A 86 -13.53 28.30 -2.60
CA MET A 86 -12.51 29.14 -1.97
C MET A 86 -13.11 30.35 -1.24
N ASP A 87 -14.09 31.04 -1.84
CA ASP A 87 -14.76 32.19 -1.22
C ASP A 87 -15.50 31.83 0.07
N THR A 88 -16.03 30.61 0.15
CA THR A 88 -16.67 30.09 1.35
C THR A 88 -15.61 29.73 2.38
N LEU A 89 -14.59 28.97 1.99
CA LEU A 89 -13.52 28.53 2.87
C LEU A 89 -12.74 29.69 3.49
N MET A 90 -12.45 30.75 2.75
CA MET A 90 -11.81 31.96 3.28
C MET A 90 -12.63 32.64 4.39
N LYS A 91 -13.93 32.37 4.49
CA LYS A 91 -14.82 32.91 5.53
C LYS A 91 -15.06 31.92 6.66
N THR A 92 -15.12 30.62 6.35
CA THR A 92 -15.58 29.58 7.30
C THR A 92 -14.47 28.70 7.85
N ASP A 93 -13.33 28.60 7.15
CA ASP A 93 -12.18 27.80 7.58
C ASP A 93 -11.05 28.71 8.06
N ASP A 94 -10.70 28.58 9.34
CA ASP A 94 -9.65 29.36 9.99
C ASP A 94 -8.28 29.22 9.32
N ARG A 95 -8.03 28.10 8.63
CA ARG A 95 -6.79 27.85 7.91
C ARG A 95 -6.65 28.73 6.66
N MET A 96 -7.77 29.09 6.04
CA MET A 96 -7.85 29.86 4.80
C MET A 96 -8.26 31.32 5.04
N ASN A 97 -8.69 31.65 6.25
CA ASN A 97 -9.12 33.00 6.61
C ASN A 97 -7.90 33.96 6.68
N PRO A 98 -7.86 35.04 5.87
CA PRO A 98 -6.72 35.96 5.82
C PRO A 98 -6.41 36.71 7.12
N GLU A 99 -7.38 36.87 8.02
CA GLU A 99 -7.18 37.50 9.33
C GLU A 99 -6.51 36.53 10.32
N LYS A 100 -6.81 35.23 10.20
CA LYS A 100 -6.31 34.18 11.10
C LYS A 100 -5.04 33.50 10.59
N ASN A 101 -4.87 33.46 9.27
CA ASN A 101 -3.68 32.95 8.59
C ASN A 101 -3.19 33.95 7.53
N PRO A 102 -2.67 35.12 7.94
CA PRO A 102 -2.23 36.16 7.02
C PRO A 102 -1.04 35.69 6.18
N MET A 103 -1.03 36.08 4.90
CA MET A 103 0.10 35.82 4.01
C MET A 103 1.36 36.56 4.52
N PRO A 104 2.48 35.84 4.77
CA PRO A 104 3.74 36.47 5.18
C PRO A 104 4.53 37.03 3.99
N PHE A 105 3.86 37.34 2.88
CA PHE A 105 4.42 37.82 1.63
C PHE A 105 3.42 38.71 0.88
N ASP A 106 3.90 39.42 -0.14
CA ASP A 106 3.04 40.29 -0.96
C ASP A 106 2.36 39.49 -2.08
N GLY A 107 1.10 39.12 -1.86
CA GLY A 107 0.29 38.37 -2.82
C GLY A 107 0.10 39.06 -4.18
N LYS A 108 0.32 40.38 -4.30
CA LYS A 108 0.23 41.09 -5.60
C LYS A 108 1.37 40.77 -6.55
N ARG A 109 2.51 40.30 -6.01
CA ARG A 109 3.70 39.91 -6.76
C ARG A 109 3.76 38.41 -7.02
N MET A 110 2.79 37.65 -6.52
CA MET A 110 2.70 36.21 -6.74
C MET A 110 2.34 35.91 -8.20
N ILE A 111 3.10 35.01 -8.80
CA ILE A 111 2.78 34.40 -10.09
C ILE A 111 2.09 33.07 -9.81
N PHE A 112 0.99 32.78 -10.49
CA PHE A 112 0.30 31.51 -10.39
C PHE A 112 -0.29 31.09 -11.74
N GLY A 113 -0.48 29.78 -11.94
CA GLY A 113 -1.10 29.24 -13.15
C GLY A 113 -1.40 27.75 -13.04
N GLY A 114 -2.36 27.29 -13.85
CA GLY A 114 -2.72 25.87 -13.95
C GLY A 114 -2.16 25.22 -15.21
N PHE A 115 -1.68 23.99 -15.09
CA PHE A 115 -0.93 23.28 -16.12
C PHE A 115 -1.36 21.82 -16.21
N ALA A 116 -1.50 21.31 -17.44
CA ALA A 116 -1.59 19.88 -17.69
C ALA A 116 -0.16 19.33 -17.92
N PRO A 117 0.28 18.32 -17.17
CA PRO A 117 1.57 17.68 -17.41
C PRO A 117 1.53 16.95 -18.76
N ILE A 118 2.58 17.14 -19.55
CA ILE A 118 2.74 16.49 -20.86
C ILE A 118 3.78 15.36 -20.85
N MET A 119 4.59 15.29 -19.80
CA MET A 119 5.63 14.27 -19.60
C MET A 119 5.96 14.21 -18.10
N ALA A 120 6.10 13.00 -17.56
CA ALA A 120 6.64 12.76 -16.23
C ALA A 120 7.73 11.68 -16.34
N LEU A 121 8.89 11.95 -15.78
CA LEU A 121 9.96 10.97 -15.60
C LEU A 121 10.18 10.81 -14.11
N GLU A 122 9.75 9.67 -13.59
CA GLU A 122 9.92 9.32 -12.19
C GLU A 122 10.92 8.19 -12.11
N THR A 123 11.76 8.18 -11.06
CA THR A 123 12.46 6.94 -10.73
C THR A 123 11.38 5.96 -10.31
N PRO A 124 11.23 4.81 -10.98
CA PRO A 124 10.25 3.82 -10.56
C PRO A 124 10.53 3.50 -9.10
N ALA A 125 9.51 3.60 -8.25
CA ALA A 125 9.62 3.03 -6.92
C ALA A 125 10.11 1.58 -7.09
N THR A 126 10.99 1.12 -6.21
CA THR A 126 11.53 -0.24 -6.25
C THR A 126 11.10 -0.97 -4.98
N ASN A 127 10.93 -2.29 -5.06
CA ASN A 127 10.70 -3.11 -3.87
C ASN A 127 11.91 -3.02 -2.93
N LYS A 128 11.65 -2.91 -1.63
CA LYS A 128 12.63 -2.96 -0.56
C LYS A 128 12.57 -4.33 0.12
N PRO A 129 13.68 -4.83 0.70
CA PRO A 129 13.62 -6.02 1.54
C PRO A 129 12.58 -5.84 2.66
N GLY A 130 11.65 -6.79 2.78
CA GLY A 130 10.51 -6.74 3.69
C GLY A 130 9.18 -6.29 3.07
N ASP A 131 9.17 -5.81 1.83
CA ASP A 131 7.91 -5.51 1.12
C ASP A 131 7.17 -6.80 0.76
N TYR A 132 5.83 -6.81 0.88
CA TYR A 132 4.99 -7.81 0.23
C TYR A 132 4.86 -7.49 -1.25
N ILE A 133 5.30 -8.40 -2.12
CA ILE A 133 5.44 -8.13 -3.55
C ILE A 133 4.59 -9.03 -4.46
N TRP A 134 4.03 -10.10 -3.93
CA TRP A 134 3.18 -11.02 -4.68
C TRP A 134 2.36 -11.90 -3.72
N TYR A 135 1.31 -12.53 -4.23
CA TYR A 135 0.49 -13.49 -3.50
C TYR A 135 0.28 -14.75 -4.32
N GLU A 136 0.38 -15.93 -3.73
CA GLU A 136 0.07 -17.22 -4.38
C GLU A 136 -1.20 -17.80 -3.79
N LEU A 137 -2.09 -18.29 -4.65
CA LEU A 137 -3.11 -19.24 -4.27
C LEU A 137 -2.71 -20.65 -4.73
N LEU A 138 -2.46 -21.52 -3.76
CA LEU A 138 -2.39 -22.96 -3.99
C LEU A 138 -3.80 -23.53 -3.81
N THR A 139 -4.34 -24.23 -4.80
CA THR A 139 -5.71 -24.79 -4.73
C THR A 139 -5.77 -26.23 -5.25
N SER A 140 -6.83 -26.96 -4.89
CA SER A 140 -7.10 -28.30 -5.43
C SER A 140 -7.91 -28.29 -6.74
N ASP A 141 -8.45 -27.13 -7.15
CA ASP A 141 -9.25 -26.99 -8.38
C ASP A 141 -9.07 -25.57 -8.95
N VAL A 142 -8.18 -25.44 -9.92
CA VAL A 142 -7.82 -24.14 -10.53
C VAL A 142 -9.02 -23.48 -11.25
N PRO A 143 -9.79 -24.16 -12.12
CA PRO A 143 -10.98 -23.57 -12.73
C PRO A 143 -12.05 -23.10 -11.72
N ALA A 144 -12.30 -23.87 -10.66
CA ALA A 144 -13.28 -23.51 -9.65
C ALA A 144 -12.83 -22.30 -8.82
N ALA A 145 -11.56 -22.28 -8.38
CA ALA A 145 -10.98 -21.14 -7.67
C ALA A 145 -11.01 -19.87 -8.53
N GLN A 146 -10.63 -19.97 -9.80
CA GLN A 146 -10.71 -18.84 -10.74
C GLN A 146 -12.13 -18.28 -10.84
N THR A 147 -13.13 -19.15 -10.99
CA THR A 147 -14.54 -18.72 -11.09
C THR A 147 -15.00 -18.02 -9.82
N PHE A 148 -14.66 -18.58 -8.66
CA PHE A 148 -14.98 -18.01 -7.36
C PHE A 148 -14.37 -16.62 -7.17
N TYR A 149 -13.05 -16.49 -7.33
CA TYR A 149 -12.36 -15.21 -7.08
C TYR A 149 -12.64 -14.15 -8.15
N ALA A 150 -12.96 -14.54 -9.39
CA ALA A 150 -13.49 -13.61 -10.39
C ALA A 150 -14.82 -12.99 -9.93
N GLY A 151 -15.72 -13.79 -9.35
CA GLY A 151 -17.00 -13.32 -8.82
C GLY A 151 -16.87 -12.44 -7.57
N VAL A 152 -15.96 -12.79 -6.66
CA VAL A 152 -15.79 -12.08 -5.37
C VAL A 152 -14.96 -10.81 -5.49
N LEU A 153 -13.86 -10.85 -6.25
CA LEU A 153 -12.87 -9.76 -6.32
C LEU A 153 -12.81 -9.05 -7.67
N GLY A 154 -13.56 -9.53 -8.68
CA GLY A 154 -13.51 -8.99 -10.04
C GLY A 154 -12.17 -9.23 -10.74
N TRP A 155 -11.41 -10.23 -10.28
CA TRP A 155 -10.11 -10.56 -10.85
C TRP A 155 -10.21 -11.18 -12.25
N ASN A 156 -9.23 -10.85 -13.07
CA ASN A 156 -9.00 -11.50 -14.35
C ASN A 156 -7.80 -12.44 -14.24
N PHE A 157 -7.83 -13.55 -14.96
CA PHE A 157 -6.79 -14.57 -14.91
C PHE A 157 -6.23 -14.77 -16.31
N VAL A 158 -4.91 -14.79 -16.43
CA VAL A 158 -4.22 -15.03 -17.70
C VAL A 158 -3.21 -16.15 -17.52
N ASP A 159 -3.09 -17.01 -18.54
CA ASP A 159 -2.05 -18.03 -18.57
C ASP A 159 -0.66 -17.36 -18.57
N SER A 160 0.23 -17.82 -17.70
CA SER A 160 1.61 -17.32 -17.64
C SER A 160 2.49 -17.80 -18.80
N GLY A 161 2.05 -18.79 -19.56
CA GLY A 161 2.79 -19.40 -20.65
C GLY A 161 3.94 -20.32 -20.20
N GLN A 162 3.97 -20.71 -18.92
CA GLN A 162 4.93 -21.69 -18.41
C GLN A 162 4.61 -23.08 -18.97
N SER A 163 5.62 -23.75 -19.54
CA SER A 163 5.41 -25.03 -20.24
C SER A 163 5.13 -26.21 -19.32
N ASP A 164 5.60 -26.12 -18.07
CA ASP A 164 5.71 -27.28 -17.18
C ASP A 164 4.67 -27.25 -16.04
N MET A 165 3.83 -26.22 -15.96
CA MET A 165 2.84 -26.00 -14.90
C MET A 165 1.68 -25.12 -15.38
N ASP A 166 0.43 -25.49 -15.09
CA ASP A 166 -0.73 -24.57 -15.21
C ASP A 166 -0.62 -23.51 -14.11
N TYR A 167 0.00 -22.39 -14.45
CA TYR A 167 0.17 -21.24 -13.58
C TYR A 167 -0.55 -20.04 -14.19
N ARG A 168 -1.54 -19.52 -13.47
CA ARG A 168 -2.34 -18.37 -13.91
C ARG A 168 -1.97 -17.13 -13.14
N ILE A 169 -1.72 -16.04 -13.86
CA ILE A 169 -1.49 -14.72 -13.28
C ILE A 169 -2.85 -14.08 -12.97
N ILE A 170 -3.00 -13.65 -11.73
CA ILE A 170 -4.15 -12.92 -11.20
C ILE A 170 -3.95 -11.43 -11.42
N ASN A 171 -4.91 -10.77 -12.07
CA ASN A 171 -4.90 -9.35 -12.34
C ASN A 171 -6.07 -8.64 -11.64
N ALA A 172 -5.74 -7.60 -10.87
CA ALA A 172 -6.68 -6.59 -10.38
C ALA A 172 -6.63 -5.38 -11.32
N GLY A 173 -7.63 -5.26 -12.20
CA GLY A 173 -7.60 -4.28 -13.29
C GLY A 173 -6.39 -4.50 -14.20
N ALA A 174 -5.51 -3.49 -14.31
CA ALA A 174 -4.29 -3.56 -15.13
C ALA A 174 -3.08 -4.11 -14.37
N ASN A 175 -3.19 -4.37 -13.07
CA ASN A 175 -2.08 -4.75 -12.22
C ASN A 175 -2.09 -6.26 -11.98
N SER A 176 -0.96 -6.92 -12.20
CA SER A 176 -0.76 -8.29 -11.75
C SER A 176 -0.49 -8.31 -10.25
N VAL A 177 -1.26 -9.09 -9.50
CA VAL A 177 -1.28 -9.07 -8.03
C VAL A 177 -1.00 -10.42 -7.39
N GLY A 178 -1.05 -11.51 -8.17
CA GLY A 178 -0.81 -12.83 -7.64
C GLY A 178 -0.79 -13.93 -8.68
N GLY A 179 -0.59 -15.15 -8.20
CA GLY A 179 -0.63 -16.38 -8.96
C GLY A 179 -1.69 -17.33 -8.44
N LEU A 180 -2.08 -18.25 -9.31
CA LEU A 180 -2.96 -19.38 -9.01
C LEU A 180 -2.36 -20.62 -9.63
N MET A 181 -2.17 -21.66 -8.82
CA MET A 181 -1.69 -22.95 -9.28
C MET A 181 -2.31 -24.13 -8.51
N GLU A 182 -2.26 -25.29 -9.14
CA GLU A 182 -2.76 -26.53 -8.56
C GLU A 182 -1.78 -27.11 -7.53
N ILE A 183 -2.31 -27.60 -6.41
CA ILE A 183 -1.58 -28.43 -5.47
C ILE A 183 -1.33 -29.78 -6.12
N THR A 184 -0.07 -30.07 -6.43
CA THR A 184 0.32 -31.36 -6.97
C THR A 184 0.10 -32.48 -5.95
N LYS A 185 0.01 -33.73 -6.43
CA LYS A 185 -0.05 -34.91 -5.56
C LYS A 185 1.13 -34.97 -4.58
N GLU A 186 2.34 -34.65 -5.04
CA GLU A 186 3.53 -34.65 -4.19
C GLU A 186 3.44 -33.62 -3.07
N MET A 187 2.94 -32.42 -3.36
CA MET A 187 2.69 -31.39 -2.35
C MET A 187 1.64 -31.85 -1.33
N ALA A 188 0.53 -32.42 -1.80
CA ALA A 188 -0.53 -32.92 -0.92
C ALA A 188 -0.05 -34.08 -0.02
N ASP A 189 0.76 -35.00 -0.55
CA ASP A 189 1.37 -36.11 0.20
C ASP A 189 2.31 -35.60 1.32
N HIS A 190 2.83 -34.38 1.19
CA HIS A 190 3.64 -33.68 2.21
C HIS A 190 2.85 -32.65 3.05
N GLY A 191 1.51 -32.68 2.97
CA GLY A 191 0.62 -31.92 3.84
C GLY A 191 0.23 -30.53 3.32
N ALA A 192 0.50 -30.21 2.05
CA ALA A 192 -0.02 -28.99 1.45
C ALA A 192 -1.56 -29.05 1.35
N THR A 193 -2.21 -27.97 1.73
CA THR A 193 -3.66 -27.77 1.63
C THR A 193 -3.94 -26.44 0.93
N PRO A 194 -5.16 -26.23 0.39
CA PRO A 194 -5.52 -24.95 -0.22
C PRO A 194 -5.22 -23.78 0.70
N THR A 195 -4.48 -22.79 0.20
CA THR A 195 -3.93 -21.70 1.04
C THR A 195 -3.45 -20.51 0.21
N TRP A 196 -3.54 -19.32 0.82
CA TRP A 196 -2.90 -18.10 0.32
C TRP A 196 -1.55 -17.89 0.97
N LEU A 197 -0.56 -17.49 0.17
CA LEU A 197 0.82 -17.26 0.60
C LEU A 197 1.29 -15.89 0.11
N GLY A 198 1.96 -15.14 0.98
CA GLY A 198 2.62 -13.89 0.60
C GLY A 198 4.07 -14.11 0.19
N TYR A 199 4.54 -13.38 -0.83
CA TYR A 199 5.96 -13.26 -1.17
C TYR A 199 6.52 -11.99 -0.56
N ILE A 200 7.57 -12.15 0.24
CA ILE A 200 8.29 -11.05 0.87
C ILE A 200 9.60 -10.83 0.14
N ALA A 201 9.84 -9.59 -0.28
CA ALA A 201 11.06 -9.20 -0.98
C ALA A 201 12.28 -9.36 -0.07
N VAL A 202 13.37 -9.88 -0.64
CA VAL A 202 14.68 -9.97 0.00
C VAL A 202 15.77 -9.63 -1.01
N ASP A 203 16.95 -9.24 -0.54
CA ASP A 203 18.08 -8.97 -1.43
C ASP A 203 18.79 -10.23 -1.91
N ASP A 204 18.83 -11.25 -1.07
CA ASP A 204 19.47 -12.53 -1.35
C ASP A 204 18.63 -13.64 -0.72
N VAL A 205 18.07 -14.51 -1.56
CA VAL A 205 17.18 -15.60 -1.15
C VAL A 205 17.92 -16.66 -0.36
N ASP A 206 19.12 -17.06 -0.81
CA ASP A 206 19.88 -18.13 -0.17
C ASP A 206 20.40 -17.69 1.19
N ALA A 207 20.93 -16.47 1.29
CA ALA A 207 21.39 -15.91 2.55
C ALA A 207 20.23 -15.74 3.55
N THR A 208 19.07 -15.29 3.08
CA THR A 208 17.88 -15.16 3.93
C THR A 208 17.37 -16.53 4.39
N ALA A 209 17.29 -17.52 3.49
CA ALA A 209 16.88 -18.88 3.85
C ALA A 209 17.81 -19.51 4.90
N ALA A 210 19.13 -19.31 4.77
CA ALA A 210 20.10 -19.77 5.76
C ALA A 210 19.92 -19.08 7.12
N ARG A 211 19.72 -17.76 7.14
CA ARG A 211 19.47 -16.98 8.37
C ARG A 211 18.17 -17.40 9.06
N LEU A 212 17.11 -17.60 8.28
CA LEU A 212 15.82 -18.09 8.74
C LEU A 212 15.94 -19.49 9.38
N ALA A 213 16.67 -20.41 8.74
CA ALA A 213 16.91 -21.75 9.28
C ALA A 213 17.69 -21.69 10.59
N ALA A 214 18.69 -20.80 10.71
CA ALA A 214 19.43 -20.59 11.95
C ALA A 214 18.56 -20.05 13.11
N GLN A 215 17.39 -19.48 12.80
CA GLN A 215 16.42 -18.97 13.78
C GLN A 215 15.27 -19.96 14.06
N GLY A 216 15.39 -21.21 13.59
CA GLY A 216 14.40 -22.26 13.82
C GLY A 216 13.29 -22.32 12.76
N GLY A 217 13.35 -21.49 11.73
CA GLY A 217 12.51 -21.65 10.55
C GLY A 217 12.91 -22.86 9.71
N ARG A 218 12.11 -23.18 8.70
CA ARG A 218 12.32 -24.34 7.81
C ARG A 218 12.22 -23.94 6.35
N THR A 219 13.04 -24.54 5.51
CA THR A 219 12.84 -24.51 4.05
C THR A 219 11.86 -25.60 3.65
N LEU A 220 10.79 -25.21 2.95
CA LEU A 220 9.77 -26.12 2.42
C LEU A 220 10.03 -26.43 0.94
N MET A 221 10.43 -25.42 0.18
CA MET A 221 10.90 -25.52 -1.20
C MET A 221 12.27 -24.85 -1.29
N PRO A 222 13.34 -25.56 -1.71
CA PRO A 222 14.66 -24.98 -1.90
C PRO A 222 14.64 -23.79 -2.84
N ALA A 223 15.64 -22.91 -2.70
CA ALA A 223 15.77 -21.74 -3.55
C ALA A 223 15.99 -22.15 -5.02
N MET A 224 15.18 -21.58 -5.92
CA MET A 224 15.26 -21.83 -7.35
C MET A 224 15.05 -20.55 -8.15
N ASP A 225 15.63 -20.51 -9.35
CA ASP A 225 15.43 -19.42 -10.30
C ASP A 225 14.20 -19.71 -11.16
N VAL A 226 13.30 -18.74 -11.23
CA VAL A 226 12.15 -18.73 -12.13
C VAL A 226 12.45 -17.76 -13.27
N PRO A 227 12.61 -18.23 -14.52
CA PRO A 227 12.98 -17.39 -15.66
C PRO A 227 12.10 -16.13 -15.77
N MET A 228 12.73 -14.97 -15.96
CA MET A 228 12.09 -13.64 -16.07
C MET A 228 11.39 -13.12 -14.81
N VAL A 229 11.20 -13.94 -13.78
CA VAL A 229 10.49 -13.59 -12.55
C VAL A 229 11.47 -13.23 -11.43
N GLY A 230 12.43 -14.12 -11.16
CA GLY A 230 13.43 -13.92 -10.11
C GLY A 230 13.79 -15.22 -9.40
N ARG A 231 14.42 -15.09 -8.24
CA ARG A 231 14.77 -16.23 -7.37
C ARG A 231 13.77 -16.32 -6.23
N ILE A 232 13.27 -17.51 -5.92
CA ILE A 232 12.25 -17.73 -4.89
C ILE A 232 12.60 -18.92 -4.00
N ALA A 233 12.13 -18.91 -2.76
CA ALA A 233 12.09 -20.08 -1.87
C ALA A 233 10.81 -20.08 -1.05
N MET A 234 10.22 -21.25 -0.81
CA MET A 234 9.12 -21.40 0.14
C MET A 234 9.70 -21.81 1.48
N VAL A 235 9.33 -21.08 2.52
CA VAL A 235 9.85 -21.27 3.88
C VAL A 235 8.69 -21.28 4.87
N ALA A 236 8.98 -21.70 6.10
CA ALA A 236 8.08 -21.58 7.23
C ALA A 236 8.81 -20.98 8.43
N ASP A 237 8.08 -20.19 9.21
CA ASP A 237 8.59 -19.68 10.48
C ASP A 237 8.74 -20.79 11.54
N PRO A 238 9.31 -20.51 12.73
CA PRO A 238 9.52 -21.52 13.76
C PRO A 238 8.23 -22.19 14.28
N GLN A 239 7.07 -21.61 13.99
CA GLN A 239 5.77 -22.14 14.35
C GLN A 239 5.05 -22.82 13.18
N GLY A 240 5.69 -22.88 12.01
CA GLY A 240 5.21 -23.57 10.83
C GLY A 240 4.38 -22.72 9.87
N ALA A 241 4.24 -21.41 10.08
CA ALA A 241 3.48 -20.56 9.18
C ALA A 241 4.24 -20.41 7.84
N PRO A 242 3.67 -20.88 6.70
CA PRO A 242 4.37 -20.86 5.42
C PRO A 242 4.30 -19.48 4.75
N PHE A 243 5.35 -19.12 4.03
CA PHE A 243 5.42 -17.93 3.17
C PHE A 243 6.54 -18.08 2.13
N TYR A 244 6.59 -17.17 1.16
CA TYR A 244 7.67 -17.11 0.19
C TYR A 244 8.61 -15.94 0.48
N ILE A 245 9.90 -16.15 0.20
CA ILE A 245 10.89 -15.07 0.04
C ILE A 245 11.33 -14.99 -1.40
N MET A 246 11.58 -13.78 -1.90
CA MET A 246 11.89 -13.58 -3.31
C MET A 246 12.84 -12.41 -3.56
N LYS A 247 13.81 -12.63 -4.46
CA LYS A 247 14.53 -11.56 -5.16
C LYS A 247 13.96 -11.46 -6.57
N ALA A 248 13.12 -10.45 -6.82
CA ALA A 248 12.56 -10.20 -8.14
C ALA A 248 13.65 -9.76 -9.15
N GLN A 249 13.52 -10.17 -10.41
CA GLN A 249 14.44 -9.75 -11.47
C GLN A 249 14.15 -8.32 -11.96
N GLY A 250 12.89 -7.85 -11.85
CA GLY A 250 12.49 -6.49 -12.19
C GLY A 250 12.76 -5.47 -11.07
N THR A 251 12.95 -4.21 -11.46
CA THR A 251 13.17 -3.10 -10.50
C THR A 251 11.89 -2.36 -10.11
N GLY A 252 10.76 -2.63 -10.75
CA GLY A 252 9.49 -1.94 -10.44
C GLY A 252 8.92 -2.34 -9.09
N LYS A 253 8.34 -1.38 -8.37
CA LYS A 253 7.56 -1.62 -7.15
C LYS A 253 6.33 -2.44 -7.51
N SER A 254 6.12 -3.52 -6.78
CA SER A 254 4.90 -4.30 -6.89
C SER A 254 3.72 -3.49 -6.37
N LEU A 255 2.59 -3.60 -7.07
CA LEU A 255 1.32 -3.05 -6.60
C LEU A 255 0.45 -4.10 -5.94
N ALA A 256 0.89 -5.37 -5.82
CA ALA A 256 0.10 -6.47 -5.26
C ALA A 256 -0.46 -6.14 -3.85
N PHE A 257 0.38 -5.53 -3.01
CA PHE A 257 -0.01 -4.98 -1.73
C PHE A 257 -0.25 -3.46 -1.85
N ALA A 258 -1.40 -3.00 -1.35
CA ALA A 258 -1.82 -1.60 -1.38
C ALA A 258 -1.48 -0.90 -0.07
N ASP A 259 -0.19 -0.60 0.12
CA ASP A 259 0.39 0.02 1.32
C ASP A 259 0.20 1.54 1.39
N ASP A 260 -0.16 2.17 0.27
CA ASP A 260 -0.16 3.61 0.02
C ASP A 260 -1.57 4.19 -0.11
N VAL A 261 -2.37 3.67 -1.05
CA VAL A 261 -3.75 4.09 -1.29
C VAL A 261 -4.66 2.87 -1.47
N PRO A 262 -5.90 2.89 -0.93
CA PRO A 262 -6.85 1.79 -1.11
C PRO A 262 -7.12 1.50 -2.59
N ARG A 263 -6.90 0.26 -3.03
CA ARG A 263 -7.20 -0.23 -4.38
C ARG A 263 -8.03 -1.52 -4.32
N VAL A 264 -9.19 -1.55 -4.99
CA VAL A 264 -10.04 -2.75 -5.06
C VAL A 264 -9.32 -3.87 -5.82
N GLY A 265 -9.42 -5.10 -5.32
CA GLY A 265 -8.76 -6.28 -5.85
C GLY A 265 -7.30 -6.45 -5.40
N HIS A 266 -6.75 -5.53 -4.63
CA HIS A 266 -5.39 -5.64 -4.09
C HIS A 266 -5.42 -6.14 -2.65
N CYS A 267 -4.32 -6.77 -2.18
CA CYS A 267 -4.20 -7.06 -0.76
C CYS A 267 -4.03 -5.73 0.00
N ALA A 268 -4.72 -5.59 1.13
CA ALA A 268 -4.74 -4.38 1.94
C ALA A 268 -4.31 -4.63 3.38
N TRP A 269 -4.20 -5.90 3.82
CA TRP A 269 -3.70 -6.23 5.15
C TRP A 269 -3.11 -7.65 5.19
N ASN A 270 -2.00 -7.82 5.91
CA ASN A 270 -1.36 -9.11 6.14
C ASN A 270 -1.36 -9.41 7.65
N GLU A 271 -2.10 -10.42 8.07
CA GLU A 271 -2.25 -10.76 9.49
C GLU A 271 -1.58 -12.09 9.79
N LEU A 272 -0.67 -12.11 10.76
CA LEU A 272 -0.11 -13.34 11.31
C LEU A 272 -0.86 -13.73 12.58
N GLN A 273 -1.52 -14.87 12.52
CA GLN A 273 -2.01 -15.54 13.71
C GLN A 273 -0.96 -16.54 14.20
N THR A 274 -0.56 -16.45 15.46
CA THR A 274 0.56 -17.25 15.97
C THR A 274 0.49 -17.55 17.46
N SER A 275 0.91 -18.74 17.90
CA SER A 275 0.85 -19.11 19.32
C SER A 275 1.90 -18.40 20.18
N ASN A 276 2.92 -17.79 19.56
CA ASN A 276 3.97 -17.05 20.24
C ASN A 276 4.34 -15.75 19.49
N PRO A 277 3.59 -14.65 19.70
CA PRO A 277 3.86 -13.36 19.07
C PRO A 277 5.26 -12.80 19.34
N ALA A 278 5.82 -13.04 20.52
CA ALA A 278 7.16 -12.57 20.87
C ALA A 278 8.24 -13.24 20.01
N ALA A 279 8.12 -14.55 19.78
CA ALA A 279 9.03 -15.28 18.87
C ALA A 279 8.85 -14.84 17.42
N ALA A 280 7.61 -14.56 16.99
CA ALA A 280 7.35 -14.01 15.67
C ALA A 280 8.01 -12.64 15.48
N TRP A 281 7.92 -11.72 16.45
CA TRP A 281 8.62 -10.43 16.39
C TRP A 281 10.14 -10.57 16.31
N ALA A 282 10.72 -11.46 17.11
CA ALA A 282 12.16 -11.72 17.07
C ALA A 282 12.60 -12.21 15.68
N PHE A 283 11.78 -13.06 15.04
CA PHE A 283 12.05 -13.65 13.74
C PHE A 283 11.82 -12.68 12.58
N TYR A 284 10.59 -12.20 12.39
CA TYR A 284 10.22 -11.34 11.26
C TYR A 284 10.85 -9.94 11.35
N GLY A 285 11.00 -9.39 12.57
CA GLY A 285 11.63 -8.09 12.78
C GLY A 285 13.11 -8.09 12.40
N ASP A 286 13.82 -9.19 12.70
CA ASP A 286 15.23 -9.36 12.34
C ASP A 286 15.43 -9.58 10.83
N LEU A 287 14.57 -10.39 10.20
CA LEU A 287 14.67 -10.74 8.78
C LEU A 287 14.24 -9.60 7.84
N PHE A 288 13.16 -8.89 8.15
CA PHE A 288 12.48 -7.99 7.22
C PHE A 288 12.49 -6.52 7.65
N ALA A 289 13.24 -6.20 8.71
CA ALA A 289 13.27 -4.85 9.30
C ALA A 289 11.88 -4.31 9.68
N TRP A 290 10.92 -5.21 9.92
CA TRP A 290 9.59 -4.88 10.39
C TRP A 290 9.64 -4.44 11.84
N LYS A 291 8.79 -3.47 12.18
CA LYS A 291 8.74 -2.91 13.54
C LYS A 291 7.32 -2.95 14.08
N GLN A 292 7.18 -3.18 15.38
CA GLN A 292 5.90 -3.00 16.05
C GLN A 292 5.56 -1.51 16.10
N ASP A 293 4.34 -1.17 15.70
CA ASP A 293 3.85 0.21 15.66
C ASP A 293 2.51 0.36 16.40
N GLY A 294 2.58 0.16 17.71
CA GLY A 294 1.40 0.15 18.56
C GLY A 294 0.71 -1.21 18.61
N GLU A 295 -0.42 -1.22 19.30
CA GLU A 295 -1.23 -2.42 19.53
C GLU A 295 -2.66 -2.04 19.92
N LEU A 296 -3.60 -2.94 19.68
CA LEU A 296 -4.98 -2.88 20.17
C LEU A 296 -5.21 -4.03 21.14
N ASP A 297 -5.78 -3.72 22.32
CA ASP A 297 -6.15 -4.75 23.30
C ASP A 297 -7.51 -5.37 22.90
N MET A 298 -7.49 -6.63 22.47
CA MET A 298 -8.68 -7.40 22.07
C MET A 298 -9.25 -8.23 23.23
N GLY A 299 -8.91 -7.89 24.47
CA GLY A 299 -9.38 -8.58 25.66
C GLY A 299 -8.90 -10.04 25.71
N PRO A 300 -9.79 -11.04 25.82
CA PRO A 300 -9.39 -12.45 25.89
C PRO A 300 -8.61 -12.96 24.67
N MET A 301 -8.73 -12.32 23.50
CA MET A 301 -7.96 -12.66 22.30
C MET A 301 -6.52 -12.13 22.36
N GLY A 302 -6.18 -11.34 23.37
CA GLY A 302 -4.86 -10.76 23.58
C GLY A 302 -4.61 -9.52 22.72
N LYS A 303 -3.34 -9.19 22.54
CA LYS A 303 -2.93 -7.95 21.87
C LYS A 303 -2.82 -8.15 20.36
N TYR A 304 -3.47 -7.28 19.61
CA TYR A 304 -3.32 -7.16 18.17
C TYR A 304 -2.20 -6.17 17.86
N GLN A 305 -1.05 -6.65 17.40
CA GLN A 305 0.20 -5.86 17.35
C GLN A 305 0.50 -5.42 15.92
N PHE A 306 0.45 -4.11 15.64
CA PHE A 306 0.60 -3.59 14.29
C PHE A 306 2.03 -3.71 13.77
N ILE A 307 2.17 -4.05 12.49
CA ILE A 307 3.44 -4.16 11.78
C ILE A 307 3.65 -2.93 10.90
N ARG A 308 4.77 -2.24 11.07
CA ARG A 308 5.20 -1.14 10.20
C ARG A 308 6.43 -1.51 9.38
N HIS A 309 6.33 -1.21 8.09
CA HIS A 309 7.45 -1.16 7.14
C HIS A 309 7.20 0.02 6.18
N GLY A 310 7.71 1.20 6.51
CA GLY A 310 7.28 2.46 5.88
C GLY A 310 5.89 2.87 6.36
N THR A 311 4.84 2.17 5.92
CA THR A 311 3.45 2.30 6.39
C THR A 311 3.07 1.13 7.30
N VAL A 312 1.85 1.13 7.86
CA VAL A 312 1.34 -0.02 8.61
C VAL A 312 0.84 -1.06 7.61
N ILE A 313 1.43 -2.26 7.64
CA ILE A 313 1.27 -3.27 6.59
C ILE A 313 0.45 -4.49 7.01
N GLY A 314 0.09 -4.58 8.29
CA GLY A 314 -0.41 -5.80 8.87
C GLY A 314 -0.39 -5.82 10.39
N ALA A 315 -0.59 -7.01 10.95
CA ALA A 315 -0.52 -7.24 12.39
C ALA A 315 -0.08 -8.66 12.75
N ILE A 316 0.42 -8.83 13.97
CA ILE A 316 0.61 -10.12 14.63
C ILE A 316 -0.39 -10.23 15.77
N MET A 317 -1.11 -11.35 15.85
CA MET A 317 -2.04 -11.63 16.93
C MET A 317 -1.84 -13.03 17.54
N PRO A 318 -2.17 -13.21 18.83
CA PRO A 318 -2.21 -14.52 19.45
C PRO A 318 -3.17 -15.47 18.72
N GLY A 319 -2.67 -16.66 18.41
CA GLY A 319 -3.46 -17.78 17.91
C GLY A 319 -4.09 -18.59 19.06
N SER A 320 -5.12 -19.35 18.73
CA SER A 320 -5.74 -20.34 19.62
C SER A 320 -5.91 -21.66 18.88
N ALA A 321 -6.09 -22.76 19.62
CA ALA A 321 -6.35 -24.07 19.02
C ALA A 321 -7.63 -24.07 18.16
N GLU A 322 -8.64 -23.27 18.53
CA GLU A 322 -9.90 -23.12 17.79
C GLU A 322 -9.70 -22.40 16.46
N MET A 323 -8.77 -21.46 16.40
CA MET A 323 -8.42 -20.72 15.18
C MET A 323 -7.43 -21.49 14.28
N GLY A 324 -7.04 -22.71 14.66
CA GLY A 324 -6.17 -23.57 13.86
C GLY A 324 -4.67 -23.24 13.95
N PRO A 325 -3.85 -23.84 13.07
CA PRO A 325 -2.40 -23.69 13.12
C PRO A 325 -1.97 -22.25 12.78
N PRO A 326 -0.75 -21.85 13.21
CA PRO A 326 -0.16 -20.57 12.85
C PRO A 326 -0.14 -20.35 11.33
N ARG A 327 -0.61 -19.19 10.89
CA ARG A 327 -0.70 -18.85 9.47
C ARG A 327 -0.75 -17.34 9.25
N TRP A 328 -0.30 -16.94 8.06
CA TRP A 328 -0.64 -15.64 7.51
C TRP A 328 -2.04 -15.69 6.90
N ASN A 329 -2.81 -14.61 7.07
CA ASN A 329 -4.09 -14.38 6.44
C ASN A 329 -4.05 -13.06 5.69
N GLN A 330 -4.33 -13.10 4.39
CA GLN A 330 -4.29 -11.94 3.51
C GLN A 330 -5.69 -11.39 3.31
N TYR A 331 -5.86 -10.08 3.52
CA TYR A 331 -7.14 -9.40 3.32
C TYR A 331 -7.13 -8.68 1.98
N PHE A 332 -8.04 -9.05 1.09
CA PHE A 332 -8.19 -8.43 -0.22
C PHE A 332 -9.30 -7.39 -0.20
N ARG A 333 -9.05 -6.26 -0.84
CA ARG A 333 -9.98 -5.13 -0.81
C ARG A 333 -11.11 -5.29 -1.81
N VAL A 334 -12.35 -5.10 -1.35
CA VAL A 334 -13.57 -5.11 -2.17
C VAL A 334 -14.18 -3.72 -2.24
N GLY A 335 -14.93 -3.46 -3.32
CA GLY A 335 -15.64 -2.19 -3.49
C GLY A 335 -16.82 -2.03 -2.55
N ASP A 336 -17.43 -3.15 -2.15
CA ASP A 336 -18.56 -3.25 -1.24
C ASP A 336 -18.48 -4.59 -0.48
N ILE A 337 -18.43 -4.52 0.84
CA ILE A 337 -18.27 -5.70 1.71
C ILE A 337 -19.51 -6.60 1.75
N ASP A 338 -20.72 -6.04 1.64
CA ASP A 338 -21.96 -6.80 1.73
C ASP A 338 -22.24 -7.52 0.40
N ALA A 339 -21.93 -6.86 -0.73
CA ALA A 339 -21.95 -7.51 -2.05
C ALA A 339 -20.91 -8.64 -2.13
N ALA A 340 -19.70 -8.41 -1.60
CA ALA A 340 -18.67 -9.45 -1.56
C ALA A 340 -19.08 -10.63 -0.68
N LYS A 341 -19.75 -10.38 0.45
CA LYS A 341 -20.29 -11.44 1.32
C LYS A 341 -21.26 -12.33 0.55
N ALA A 342 -22.22 -11.73 -0.15
CA ALA A 342 -23.17 -12.48 -0.97
C ALA A 342 -22.46 -13.30 -2.06
N ALA A 343 -21.48 -12.70 -2.76
CA ALA A 343 -20.69 -13.40 -3.78
C ALA A 343 -19.89 -14.60 -3.21
N VAL A 344 -19.37 -14.49 -1.98
CA VAL A 344 -18.70 -15.61 -1.31
C VAL A 344 -19.68 -16.75 -1.04
N GLU A 345 -20.87 -16.46 -0.49
CA GLU A 345 -21.88 -17.47 -0.18
C GLU A 345 -22.44 -18.13 -1.44
N ASP A 346 -22.78 -17.34 -2.46
CA ASP A 346 -23.29 -17.82 -3.75
C ASP A 346 -22.23 -18.64 -4.51
N GLY A 347 -20.95 -18.29 -4.34
CA GLY A 347 -19.81 -19.00 -4.90
C GLY A 347 -19.45 -20.30 -4.18
N GLY A 348 -20.16 -20.67 -3.10
CA GLY A 348 -19.91 -21.88 -2.31
C GLY A 348 -18.81 -21.73 -1.25
N GLY A 349 -18.33 -20.51 -1.00
CA GLY A 349 -17.45 -20.20 0.10
C GLY A 349 -18.20 -20.04 1.42
N ARG A 350 -17.46 -19.92 2.52
CA ARG A 350 -17.99 -19.82 3.88
C ARG A 350 -17.49 -18.56 4.58
N ILE A 351 -18.40 -17.82 5.20
CA ILE A 351 -18.06 -16.73 6.13
C ILE A 351 -17.71 -17.35 7.50
N VAL A 352 -16.52 -17.04 8.00
CA VAL A 352 -16.02 -17.50 9.31
C VAL A 352 -16.34 -16.47 10.39
N SER A 353 -16.13 -15.17 10.10
CA SER A 353 -16.45 -14.06 10.98
C SER A 353 -16.69 -12.78 10.18
N GLY A 354 -17.38 -11.81 10.78
CA GLY A 354 -17.74 -10.54 10.14
C GLY A 354 -18.92 -10.63 9.15
N PRO A 355 -19.22 -9.55 8.40
CA PRO A 355 -18.48 -8.29 8.36
C PRO A 355 -18.56 -7.48 9.66
N ASP A 356 -17.40 -7.19 10.25
CA ASP A 356 -17.27 -6.38 11.46
C ASP A 356 -16.64 -5.03 11.11
N GLU A 357 -17.16 -3.95 11.70
CA GLU A 357 -16.60 -2.60 11.51
C GLU A 357 -15.22 -2.52 12.15
N ILE A 358 -14.25 -2.01 11.39
CA ILE A 358 -12.87 -1.79 11.83
C ILE A 358 -12.58 -0.29 11.94
N PRO A 359 -11.55 0.12 12.72
CA PRO A 359 -11.16 1.52 12.80
C PRO A 359 -10.95 2.14 11.41
N GLY A 360 -11.52 3.33 11.20
CA GLY A 360 -11.55 3.98 9.89
C GLY A 360 -12.88 3.85 9.14
N GLY A 361 -13.87 3.15 9.70
CA GLY A 361 -15.23 3.06 9.15
C GLY A 361 -15.39 2.07 7.99
N GLU A 362 -14.36 1.26 7.75
CA GLU A 362 -14.44 0.12 6.85
C GLU A 362 -14.89 -1.14 7.60
N PHE A 363 -15.15 -2.20 6.87
CA PHE A 363 -15.54 -3.49 7.42
C PHE A 363 -14.56 -4.57 6.97
N SER A 364 -14.38 -5.58 7.82
CA SER A 364 -13.59 -6.76 7.47
C SER A 364 -14.35 -8.04 7.75
N MET A 365 -14.08 -9.09 6.98
CA MET A 365 -14.58 -10.43 7.23
C MET A 365 -13.53 -11.49 6.93
N ASN A 366 -13.62 -12.62 7.62
CA ASN A 366 -12.81 -13.80 7.35
C ASN A 366 -13.64 -14.84 6.61
N CYS A 367 -13.06 -15.42 5.58
CA CYS A 367 -13.73 -16.34 4.68
C CYS A 367 -12.89 -17.60 4.45
N ILE A 368 -13.54 -18.64 3.94
CA ILE A 368 -12.90 -19.83 3.40
C ILE A 368 -13.50 -20.07 2.01
N ASP A 369 -12.65 -20.29 1.01
CA ASP A 369 -13.08 -20.57 -0.36
C ASP A 369 -13.67 -21.99 -0.49
N PRO A 370 -14.26 -22.37 -1.64
CA PRO A 370 -14.86 -23.68 -1.81
C PRO A 370 -13.87 -24.86 -1.72
N GLN A 371 -12.56 -24.60 -1.92
CA GLN A 371 -11.50 -25.60 -1.82
C GLN A 371 -10.93 -25.71 -0.40
N GLY A 372 -11.21 -24.73 0.47
CA GLY A 372 -10.77 -24.70 1.86
C GLY A 372 -9.67 -23.69 2.17
N ALA A 373 -9.28 -22.82 1.22
CA ALA A 373 -8.28 -21.80 1.46
C ALA A 373 -8.87 -20.64 2.29
N PRO A 374 -8.30 -20.32 3.46
CA PRO A 374 -8.74 -19.16 4.22
C PRO A 374 -8.22 -17.86 3.60
N PHE A 375 -9.04 -16.82 3.63
CA PHE A 375 -8.68 -15.47 3.20
C PHE A 375 -9.52 -14.43 3.93
N GLY A 376 -9.07 -13.17 3.91
CA GLY A 376 -9.81 -12.03 4.44
C GLY A 376 -10.35 -11.14 3.34
N LEU A 377 -11.41 -10.39 3.63
CA LEU A 377 -11.91 -9.31 2.79
C LEU A 377 -12.05 -8.03 3.61
N VAL A 378 -11.78 -6.89 2.98
CA VAL A 378 -11.92 -5.56 3.60
C VAL A 378 -12.54 -4.57 2.62
N GLY A 379 -13.47 -3.73 3.08
CA GLY A 379 -14.10 -2.72 2.24
C GLY A 379 -15.20 -1.95 2.97
N GLY A 380 -15.66 -0.86 2.35
CA GLY A 380 -16.82 -0.11 2.85
C GLY A 380 -18.16 -0.76 2.49
N ARG A 381 -19.25 -0.17 2.96
CA ARG A 381 -20.62 -0.41 2.45
C ARG A 381 -20.99 0.70 1.48
N ARG A 382 -21.63 0.38 0.36
CA ARG A 382 -22.02 1.37 -0.66
C ARG A 382 -23.48 1.34 -1.03
#